data_AF-A0A7J6P7I4-F1
#
_entry.id   AF-A0A7J6P7I4-F1
#
_cell.length_a   1.000
_cell.length_b   1.000
_cell.length_c   1.000
_cell.angle_alpha   90.00
_cell.angle_beta   90.00
_cell.angle_gamma   90.00
#
_symmetry.space_group_name_H-M   'P 1'
#
loop_
_entity.id
_entity.type
_entity.pdbx_description
1 polymer ?
#
loop_
_entity_poly.entity_id
_entity_poly.type
_entity_poly.pdbx_seq_one_letter_code
_entity_poly.pdbx_strand_id
1 'polypeptide(L)'
;MFFTRTLALLLTLIPGSSEPEEFVVEAHEDWAPNGYKRFKELIGDHYFDGARIFRVVENFVAQWGLPADPKEADKYQAIPDDKVVGHNDKGIITFAATAMKNSRTTQLFVNLKDNHFLDGMGFAPVAKVVEGMDVVERINAEYGEHPNQGLVRAEGEQYLAKEFPRLTKIVGTEILEEVEDEKVTRYLCITALLQSLAATRIDFSAWFTAAFLLWCCWLAVSAQNTRRLQARFYLAHEADGGQDEVLIEAYESWAPKGYARLKEILEDGYFDEARFFRVLKGFVAQWGLPADPSRREKFPPIDDDPVVESNKKGTISFASAGKIQSEGEKYLQRQFPRLTKILRVEIMGEYDDSEELVPRPPTKLIDEGSFDGDSGGTCRIPSGIEGPKCAGH
;
A
#
# COMPACT_ATOMS: atom_id res chain seq x y z
N MET A 1 -5.62 -7.79 -27.35
CA MET A 1 -6.05 -8.16 -25.99
C MET A 1 -4.85 -7.94 -25.10
N PHE A 2 -4.86 -6.88 -24.30
CA PHE A 2 -3.85 -6.64 -23.28
C PHE A 2 -4.52 -7.03 -21.97
N PHE A 3 -4.09 -8.15 -21.40
CA PHE A 3 -4.53 -8.58 -20.08
C PHE A 3 -3.37 -8.27 -19.15
N THR A 4 -3.52 -7.23 -18.34
CA THR A 4 -2.63 -7.02 -17.20
C THR A 4 -3.20 -7.84 -16.06
N ARG A 5 -2.42 -8.81 -15.57
CA ARG A 5 -2.83 -9.73 -14.51
C ARG A 5 -1.88 -9.55 -13.33
N THR A 6 -2.18 -8.58 -12.49
CA THR A 6 -1.45 -8.26 -11.26
C THR A 6 -1.35 -9.50 -10.36
N LEU A 7 -0.29 -9.60 -9.53
CA LEU A 7 -0.17 -10.32 -8.23
C LEU A 7 1.13 -11.09 -7.95
N ALA A 8 1.72 -10.81 -6.79
CA ALA A 8 2.07 -11.77 -5.73
C ALA A 8 2.41 -11.00 -4.44
N LEU A 9 2.08 -11.54 -3.27
CA LEU A 9 2.58 -11.04 -1.98
C LEU A 9 3.79 -11.89 -1.59
N LEU A 10 4.94 -11.26 -1.34
CA LEU A 10 6.12 -11.94 -0.80
C LEU A 10 6.30 -11.55 0.67
N LEU A 11 6.16 -12.54 1.55
CA LEU A 11 6.43 -12.39 2.98
C LEU A 11 7.90 -12.69 3.23
N THR A 12 8.62 -11.71 3.77
CA THR A 12 10.04 -11.83 4.08
C THR A 12 10.32 -11.59 5.55
N LEU A 13 11.16 -12.43 6.15
CA LEU A 13 11.71 -12.19 7.47
C LEU A 13 13.08 -11.53 7.31
N ILE A 14 13.15 -10.26 7.70
CA ILE A 14 14.39 -9.48 7.71
C ILE A 14 15.20 -9.85 8.97
N PRO A 15 16.51 -10.13 8.84
CA PRO A 15 17.38 -10.40 9.99
C PRO A 15 17.34 -9.26 11.01
N GLY A 16 17.02 -9.59 12.26
CA GLY A 16 16.88 -8.62 13.35
C GLY A 16 15.44 -8.13 13.58
N SER A 17 14.49 -8.46 12.70
CA SER A 17 13.06 -8.31 12.98
C SER A 17 12.52 -9.54 13.72
N SER A 18 11.62 -9.33 14.68
CA SER A 18 10.86 -10.40 15.33
C SER A 18 9.64 -10.83 14.52
N GLU A 19 9.21 -10.03 13.54
CA GLU A 19 8.00 -10.25 12.75
C GLU A 19 8.32 -10.20 11.24
N PRO A 20 7.65 -11.04 10.41
CA PRO A 20 7.72 -10.91 8.97
C PRO A 20 7.27 -9.53 8.47
N GLU A 21 7.90 -9.05 7.42
CA GLU A 21 7.50 -7.88 6.66
C GLU A 21 7.12 -8.30 5.24
N GLU A 22 6.22 -7.54 4.62
CA GLU A 22 5.56 -7.93 3.39
C GLU A 22 5.82 -6.89 2.30
N PHE A 23 5.92 -7.36 1.06
CA PHE A 23 5.87 -6.48 -0.11
C PHE A 23 5.00 -7.10 -1.19
N VAL A 24 4.31 -6.23 -1.93
CA VAL A 24 3.36 -6.63 -2.98
C VAL A 24 4.01 -6.38 -4.33
N VAL A 25 3.85 -7.34 -5.22
CA VAL A 25 4.28 -7.25 -6.61
C VAL A 25 3.12 -7.39 -7.57
N GLU A 26 3.23 -6.69 -8.69
CA GLU A 26 2.35 -6.77 -9.83
C GLU A 26 3.07 -7.50 -10.95
N ALA A 27 2.59 -8.68 -11.36
CA ALA A 27 3.13 -9.41 -12.50
C ALA A 27 2.41 -8.99 -13.80
N HIS A 28 3.12 -9.00 -14.92
CA HIS A 28 2.60 -8.54 -16.21
C HIS A 28 2.76 -9.62 -17.28
N GLU A 29 1.66 -10.31 -17.63
CA GLU A 29 1.66 -11.34 -18.67
C GLU A 29 2.03 -10.76 -20.05
N ASP A 30 1.65 -9.51 -20.32
CA ASP A 30 1.96 -8.82 -21.57
C ASP A 30 3.44 -8.42 -21.72
N TRP A 31 4.20 -8.35 -20.62
CA TRP A 31 5.63 -8.05 -20.66
C TRP A 31 6.47 -9.29 -20.91
N ALA A 32 6.14 -10.40 -20.23
CA ALA A 32 6.85 -11.66 -20.31
C ALA A 32 5.88 -12.86 -20.19
N PRO A 33 5.20 -13.28 -21.27
CA PRO A 33 4.18 -14.33 -21.19
C PRO A 33 4.68 -15.68 -20.64
N ASN A 34 5.90 -16.09 -20.99
CA ASN A 34 6.47 -17.35 -20.49
C ASN A 34 6.93 -17.20 -19.03
N GLY A 35 7.59 -16.09 -18.72
CA GLY A 35 8.01 -15.73 -17.37
C GLY A 35 6.84 -15.61 -16.41
N TYR A 36 5.75 -14.95 -16.83
CA TYR A 36 4.54 -14.76 -16.03
C TYR A 36 3.92 -16.10 -15.62
N LYS A 37 3.73 -17.01 -16.58
CA LYS A 37 3.19 -18.35 -16.30
C LYS A 37 4.07 -19.11 -15.33
N ARG A 38 5.38 -19.06 -15.51
CA ARG A 38 6.34 -19.69 -14.59
C ARG A 38 6.31 -19.04 -13.21
N PHE A 39 6.26 -17.72 -13.14
CA PHE A 39 6.20 -17.00 -11.86
C PHE A 39 4.94 -17.40 -11.09
N LYS A 40 3.78 -17.42 -11.75
CA LYS A 40 2.51 -17.87 -11.18
C LYS A 40 2.57 -19.32 -10.68
N GLU A 41 3.14 -20.24 -11.45
CA GLU A 41 3.36 -21.63 -11.03
C GLU A 41 4.21 -21.72 -9.74
N LEU A 42 5.30 -20.97 -9.66
CA LEU A 42 6.22 -21.02 -8.52
C LEU A 42 5.58 -20.48 -7.23
N ILE A 43 4.80 -19.40 -7.33
CA ILE A 43 4.08 -18.83 -6.18
C ILE A 43 2.95 -19.78 -5.75
N GLY A 44 2.16 -20.30 -6.70
CA GLY A 44 1.06 -21.22 -6.39
C GLY A 44 1.53 -22.55 -5.76
N ASP A 45 2.75 -22.99 -6.09
CA ASP A 45 3.38 -24.18 -5.51
C ASP A 45 4.13 -23.89 -4.20
N HIS A 46 4.08 -22.66 -3.67
CA HIS A 46 4.83 -22.25 -2.47
C HIS A 46 6.33 -22.53 -2.57
N TYR A 47 6.89 -22.44 -3.79
CA TYR A 47 8.24 -22.91 -4.09
C TYR A 47 9.35 -22.17 -3.33
N PHE A 48 9.10 -20.89 -3.01
CA PHE A 48 10.07 -20.05 -2.31
C PHE A 48 9.91 -20.09 -0.78
N ASP A 49 8.95 -20.83 -0.25
CA ASP A 49 8.69 -20.87 1.19
C ASP A 49 9.91 -21.46 1.91
N GLY A 50 10.44 -20.67 2.84
CA GLY A 50 11.65 -20.98 3.57
C GLY A 50 12.96 -20.74 2.81
N ALA A 51 12.91 -20.35 1.53
CA ALA A 51 14.11 -20.02 0.75
C ALA A 51 14.73 -18.72 1.24
N ARG A 52 15.95 -18.42 0.79
CA ARG A 52 16.66 -17.18 1.16
C ARG A 52 17.10 -16.41 -0.07
N ILE A 53 17.19 -15.10 0.11
CA ILE A 53 17.73 -14.18 -0.88
C ILE A 53 19.25 -14.29 -0.80
N PHE A 54 19.84 -15.18 -1.60
CA PHE A 54 21.23 -15.63 -1.44
C PHE A 54 22.27 -14.72 -2.10
N ARG A 55 21.86 -13.72 -2.89
CA ARG A 55 22.79 -12.77 -3.50
C ARG A 55 22.18 -11.38 -3.47
N VAL A 56 22.83 -10.45 -2.79
CA VAL A 56 22.33 -9.08 -2.61
C VAL A 56 23.49 -8.14 -2.86
N VAL A 57 23.44 -7.43 -3.98
CA VAL A 57 24.46 -6.44 -4.35
C VAL A 57 23.83 -5.07 -4.26
N GLU A 58 24.28 -4.28 -3.27
CA GLU A 58 23.82 -2.90 -3.08
C GLU A 58 23.95 -2.11 -4.38
N ASN A 59 22.96 -1.29 -4.69
CA ASN A 59 22.90 -0.52 -5.94
C ASN A 59 22.96 -1.38 -7.21
N PHE A 60 22.51 -2.64 -7.14
CA PHE A 60 22.31 -3.49 -8.30
C PHE A 60 21.03 -4.32 -8.17
N VAL A 61 21.11 -5.50 -7.56
CA VAL A 61 19.99 -6.45 -7.48
C VAL A 61 20.01 -7.26 -6.20
N ALA A 62 18.84 -7.71 -5.77
CA ALA A 62 18.66 -8.78 -4.79
C ALA A 62 18.07 -10.01 -5.50
N GLN A 63 18.73 -11.17 -5.39
CA GLN A 63 18.47 -12.37 -6.17
C GLN A 63 18.13 -13.56 -5.26
N TRP A 64 17.11 -14.32 -5.68
CA TRP A 64 16.60 -15.52 -5.02
C TRP A 64 16.14 -16.57 -6.04
N GLY A 65 15.49 -17.62 -5.55
CA GLY A 65 14.75 -18.59 -6.37
C GLY A 65 15.39 -19.97 -6.51
N LEU A 66 16.34 -20.27 -5.62
CA LEU A 66 16.68 -21.65 -5.26
C LEU A 66 15.83 -22.04 -4.04
N PRO A 67 15.24 -23.25 -3.99
CA PRO A 67 14.31 -23.64 -2.94
C PRO A 67 15.04 -23.95 -1.64
N ALA A 68 14.30 -23.94 -0.53
CA ALA A 68 14.83 -24.31 0.78
C ALA A 68 15.24 -25.79 0.84
N ASP A 69 14.43 -26.68 0.26
CA ASP A 69 14.73 -28.10 0.10
C ASP A 69 15.38 -28.34 -1.27
N PRO A 70 16.65 -28.80 -1.31
CA PRO A 70 17.35 -29.17 -2.55
C PRO A 70 16.60 -30.14 -3.47
N LYS A 71 15.70 -30.97 -2.93
CA LYS A 71 14.92 -31.93 -3.74
C LYS A 71 14.01 -31.26 -4.74
N GLU A 72 13.57 -30.03 -4.45
CA GLU A 72 12.70 -29.25 -5.32
C GLU A 72 13.49 -28.49 -6.40
N ALA A 73 14.83 -28.46 -6.34
CA ALA A 73 15.66 -27.63 -7.21
C ALA A 73 15.54 -27.98 -8.71
N ASP A 74 15.20 -29.23 -9.02
CA ASP A 74 15.12 -29.75 -10.39
C ASP A 74 13.67 -29.94 -10.90
N LYS A 75 12.69 -29.48 -10.12
CA LYS A 75 11.25 -29.63 -10.44
C LYS A 75 10.85 -28.91 -11.72
N TYR A 76 11.48 -27.78 -12.04
CA TYR A 76 11.07 -26.91 -13.15
C TYR A 76 12.09 -26.85 -14.27
N GLN A 77 11.64 -27.16 -15.48
CA GLN A 77 12.46 -27.07 -16.70
C GLN A 77 12.64 -25.64 -17.17
N ALA A 78 13.68 -25.41 -17.99
CA ALA A 78 13.94 -24.10 -18.56
C ALA A 78 12.82 -23.66 -19.53
N ILE A 79 12.48 -22.38 -19.51
CA ILE A 79 11.45 -21.79 -20.36
C ILE A 79 12.06 -21.05 -21.57
N PRO A 80 11.31 -20.90 -22.67
CA PRO A 80 11.69 -20.01 -23.76
C PRO A 80 11.87 -18.57 -23.28
N ASP A 81 12.84 -17.86 -23.86
CA ASP A 81 13.07 -16.45 -23.54
C ASP A 81 11.93 -15.56 -24.06
N ASP A 82 11.41 -14.70 -23.19
CA ASP A 82 10.51 -13.63 -23.59
C ASP A 82 11.25 -12.47 -24.25
N LYS A 83 10.56 -11.76 -25.14
CA LYS A 83 11.07 -10.50 -25.69
C LYS A 83 11.09 -9.45 -24.58
N VAL A 84 12.14 -8.66 -24.49
CA VAL A 84 12.20 -7.54 -23.53
C VAL A 84 11.17 -6.48 -23.92
N VAL A 85 10.27 -6.22 -22.97
CA VAL A 85 9.26 -5.16 -22.99
C VAL A 85 9.38 -4.38 -21.68
N GLY A 86 9.47 -3.06 -21.76
CA GLY A 86 9.77 -2.20 -20.60
C GLY A 86 11.26 -2.11 -20.28
N HIS A 87 11.57 -1.56 -19.12
CA HIS A 87 12.93 -1.32 -18.63
C HIS A 87 13.15 -2.03 -17.29
N ASN A 88 14.39 -2.47 -17.02
CA ASN A 88 14.80 -2.93 -15.70
C ASN A 88 15.00 -1.74 -14.74
N ASP A 89 13.93 -0.99 -14.47
CA ASP A 89 13.87 0.08 -13.48
C ASP A 89 13.96 -0.48 -12.05
N LYS A 90 14.23 0.40 -11.07
CA LYS A 90 14.14 0.05 -9.65
C LYS A 90 12.78 -0.56 -9.31
N GLY A 91 12.79 -1.65 -8.56
CA GLY A 91 11.59 -2.41 -8.17
C GLY A 91 11.09 -3.39 -9.23
N ILE A 92 11.68 -3.44 -10.42
CA ILE A 92 11.35 -4.44 -11.44
C ILE A 92 11.96 -5.79 -11.06
N ILE A 93 11.16 -6.84 -11.22
CA ILE A 93 11.53 -8.23 -11.02
C ILE A 93 11.69 -8.91 -12.37
N THR A 94 12.77 -9.68 -12.51
CA THR A 94 13.16 -10.35 -13.74
C THR A 94 13.75 -11.74 -13.44
N PHE A 95 13.53 -12.71 -14.33
CA PHE A 95 14.18 -14.02 -14.23
C PHE A 95 15.68 -13.92 -14.51
N ALA A 96 16.48 -14.49 -13.61
CA ALA A 96 17.91 -14.70 -13.82
C ALA A 96 18.15 -15.74 -14.92
N ALA A 97 19.23 -15.58 -15.66
CA ALA A 97 19.58 -16.44 -16.78
C ALA A 97 21.10 -16.70 -16.82
N THR A 98 21.48 -17.81 -17.43
CA THR A 98 22.87 -18.02 -17.85
C THR A 98 23.12 -17.32 -19.18
N ALA A 99 24.35 -17.36 -19.69
CA ALA A 99 24.66 -16.86 -21.04
C ALA A 99 23.98 -17.66 -22.17
N MET A 100 23.40 -18.82 -21.87
CA MET A 100 22.68 -19.64 -22.86
C MET A 100 21.25 -19.16 -23.06
N LYS A 101 20.78 -19.27 -24.31
CA LYS A 101 19.38 -19.03 -24.68
C LYS A 101 18.46 -20.01 -23.97
N ASN A 102 17.25 -19.57 -23.61
CA ASN A 102 16.19 -20.38 -22.98
C ASN A 102 16.70 -21.10 -21.71
N SER A 103 17.43 -20.38 -20.84
CA SER A 103 18.05 -20.96 -19.64
C SER A 103 17.35 -20.58 -18.33
N ARG A 104 16.27 -19.81 -18.40
CA ARG A 104 15.51 -19.32 -17.24
C ARG A 104 14.69 -20.46 -16.64
N THR A 105 14.82 -20.68 -15.33
CA THR A 105 14.08 -21.72 -14.60
C THR A 105 13.23 -21.12 -13.49
N THR A 106 13.83 -20.87 -12.32
CA THR A 106 13.16 -20.49 -11.07
C THR A 106 13.79 -19.29 -10.38
N GLN A 107 15.03 -18.95 -10.75
CA GLN A 107 15.76 -17.86 -10.12
C GLN A 107 15.29 -16.50 -10.65
N LEU A 108 15.10 -15.57 -9.72
CA LEU A 108 14.57 -14.22 -9.94
C LEU A 108 15.47 -13.21 -9.25
N PHE A 109 15.44 -11.98 -9.73
CA PHE A 109 16.02 -10.85 -9.02
C PHE A 109 15.10 -9.64 -9.07
N VAL A 110 15.20 -8.80 -8.05
CA VAL A 110 14.59 -7.47 -8.01
C VAL A 110 15.67 -6.41 -8.14
N ASN A 111 15.42 -5.41 -8.98
CA ASN A 111 16.31 -4.29 -9.23
C ASN A 111 16.28 -3.32 -8.02
N LEU A 112 17.43 -3.11 -7.36
CA LEU A 112 17.55 -2.16 -6.23
C LEU A 112 17.81 -0.71 -6.70
N LYS A 113 18.12 -0.56 -7.99
CA LYS A 113 18.21 0.72 -8.74
C LYS A 113 17.83 0.48 -10.19
N ASP A 114 17.83 1.54 -11.00
CA ASP A 114 17.65 1.42 -12.45
C ASP A 114 18.86 0.75 -13.11
N ASN A 115 18.63 -0.36 -13.81
CA ASN A 115 19.62 -1.20 -14.47
C ASN A 115 19.28 -1.44 -15.95
N HIS A 116 18.97 -0.37 -16.70
CA HIS A 116 18.55 -0.44 -18.12
C HIS A 116 19.54 -1.18 -19.05
N PHE A 117 20.80 -1.29 -18.65
CA PHE A 117 21.78 -2.09 -19.41
C PHE A 117 21.40 -3.57 -19.52
N LEU A 118 20.59 -4.09 -18.58
CA LEU A 118 20.07 -5.46 -18.61
C LEU A 118 19.04 -5.68 -19.73
N ASP A 119 18.38 -4.62 -20.20
CA ASP A 119 17.38 -4.70 -21.27
C ASP A 119 18.04 -5.19 -22.57
N GLY A 120 19.21 -4.64 -22.90
CA GLY A 120 20.01 -5.06 -24.06
C GLY A 120 20.61 -6.46 -23.94
N MET A 121 20.66 -7.01 -22.72
CA MET A 121 21.13 -8.37 -22.44
C MET A 121 20.00 -9.41 -22.48
N GLY A 122 18.76 -8.99 -22.75
CA GLY A 122 17.62 -9.89 -22.89
C GLY A 122 16.96 -10.25 -21.56
N PHE A 123 17.17 -9.48 -20.48
CA PHE A 123 16.48 -9.65 -19.21
C PHE A 123 15.10 -9.01 -19.26
N ALA A 124 14.09 -9.80 -19.63
CA ALA A 124 12.71 -9.33 -19.76
C ALA A 124 12.04 -9.13 -18.38
N PRO A 125 11.57 -7.90 -18.06
CA PRO A 125 10.73 -7.64 -16.89
C PRO A 125 9.52 -8.59 -16.83
N VAL A 126 9.23 -9.15 -15.66
CA VAL A 126 8.05 -10.00 -15.43
C VAL A 126 7.10 -9.42 -14.38
N ALA A 127 7.62 -8.70 -13.39
CA ALA A 127 6.80 -8.10 -12.34
C ALA A 127 7.43 -6.82 -11.81
N LYS A 128 6.67 -6.06 -11.01
CA LYS A 128 7.10 -4.82 -10.37
C LYS A 128 6.65 -4.79 -8.91
N VAL A 129 7.51 -4.35 -8.00
CA VAL A 129 7.11 -4.03 -6.61
C VAL A 129 6.20 -2.81 -6.63
N VAL A 130 4.97 -2.96 -6.14
CA VAL A 130 3.96 -1.90 -6.06
C VAL A 130 3.75 -1.40 -4.64
N GLU A 131 4.04 -2.23 -3.63
CA GLU A 131 4.03 -1.85 -2.21
C GLU A 131 5.20 -2.52 -1.48
N GLY A 132 5.72 -1.90 -0.42
CA GLY A 132 6.81 -2.47 0.39
C GLY A 132 8.20 -2.39 -0.25
N MET A 133 8.47 -1.42 -1.14
CA MET A 133 9.82 -1.23 -1.70
C MET A 133 10.87 -0.90 -0.63
N ASP A 134 10.48 -0.25 0.47
CA ASP A 134 11.35 0.00 1.61
C ASP A 134 11.75 -1.29 2.34
N VAL A 135 10.88 -2.32 2.34
CA VAL A 135 11.18 -3.68 2.82
C VAL A 135 12.25 -4.32 1.93
N VAL A 136 12.07 -4.20 0.60
CA VAL A 136 13.04 -4.70 -0.39
C VAL A 136 14.41 -4.02 -0.24
N GLU A 137 14.44 -2.72 0.03
CA GLU A 137 15.69 -1.98 0.27
C GLU A 137 16.40 -2.36 1.57
N ARG A 138 15.68 -2.90 2.56
CA ARG A 138 16.24 -3.40 3.82
C ARG A 138 16.73 -4.84 3.77
N ILE A 139 16.60 -5.52 2.62
CA ILE A 139 17.15 -6.88 2.45
C ILE A 139 18.65 -6.85 2.79
N ASN A 140 19.07 -7.75 3.70
CA ASN A 140 20.43 -7.74 4.21
C ASN A 140 21.46 -8.04 3.11
N ALA A 141 22.31 -7.06 2.84
CA ALA A 141 23.37 -7.14 1.82
C ALA A 141 24.74 -7.60 2.36
N GLU A 142 24.85 -7.90 3.67
CA GLU A 142 26.12 -8.20 4.34
C GLU A 142 26.99 -9.22 3.60
N TYR A 143 26.38 -10.25 3.03
CA TYR A 143 27.10 -11.36 2.39
C TYR A 143 27.32 -11.17 0.89
N GLY A 144 26.80 -10.09 0.28
CA GLY A 144 27.08 -9.75 -1.11
C GLY A 144 26.82 -10.90 -2.09
N GLU A 145 27.91 -11.35 -2.73
CA GLU A 145 27.94 -12.48 -3.68
C GLU A 145 28.63 -13.73 -3.11
N HIS A 146 28.91 -13.77 -1.81
CA HIS A 146 29.66 -14.86 -1.17
C HIS A 146 28.94 -16.22 -1.15
N PRO A 147 27.60 -16.31 -1.01
CA PRO A 147 26.92 -17.61 -1.03
C PRO A 147 27.14 -18.35 -2.35
N ASN A 148 27.68 -19.57 -2.26
CA ASN A 148 27.98 -20.38 -3.44
C ASN A 148 26.70 -21.01 -3.98
N GLN A 149 26.22 -20.57 -5.15
CA GLN A 149 24.96 -21.05 -5.72
C GLN A 149 24.93 -22.57 -5.97
N GLY A 150 26.08 -23.21 -6.24
CA GLY A 150 26.16 -24.66 -6.38
C GLY A 150 25.87 -25.38 -5.06
N LEU A 151 26.40 -24.86 -3.95
CA LEU A 151 26.09 -25.36 -2.61
C LEU A 151 24.67 -24.98 -2.16
N VAL A 152 24.16 -23.80 -2.52
CA VAL A 152 22.75 -23.46 -2.29
C VAL A 152 21.84 -24.45 -3.00
N ARG A 153 22.16 -24.84 -4.24
CA ARG A 153 21.39 -25.84 -4.97
C ARG A 153 21.50 -27.24 -4.35
N ALA A 154 22.69 -27.63 -3.89
CA ALA A 154 22.95 -28.98 -3.38
C ALA A 154 22.46 -29.19 -1.94
N GLU A 155 22.52 -28.16 -1.10
CA GLU A 155 22.31 -28.24 0.36
C GLU A 155 21.22 -27.29 0.87
N GLY A 156 20.80 -26.30 0.07
CA GLY A 156 19.62 -25.47 0.36
C GLY A 156 19.75 -24.68 1.66
N GLU A 157 18.69 -24.70 2.46
CA GLU A 157 18.61 -23.99 3.74
C GLU A 157 19.66 -24.48 4.75
N GLN A 158 20.09 -25.74 4.68
CA GLN A 158 21.09 -26.27 5.62
C GLN A 158 22.42 -25.54 5.50
N TYR A 159 22.87 -25.31 4.26
CA TYR A 159 24.10 -24.57 3.98
C TYR A 159 23.93 -23.08 4.34
N LEU A 160 22.85 -22.46 3.88
CA LEU A 160 22.65 -21.02 4.07
C LEU A 160 22.44 -20.64 5.54
N ALA A 161 21.69 -21.42 6.30
CA ALA A 161 21.48 -21.15 7.72
C ALA A 161 22.78 -21.30 8.54
N LYS A 162 23.68 -22.20 8.12
CA LYS A 162 24.95 -22.45 8.80
C LYS A 162 26.00 -21.38 8.50
N GLU A 163 26.21 -21.08 7.22
CA GLU A 163 27.31 -20.21 6.79
C GLU A 163 26.87 -18.74 6.69
N PHE A 164 25.58 -18.47 6.47
CA PHE A 164 25.02 -17.13 6.25
C PHE A 164 23.70 -16.92 7.03
N PRO A 165 23.72 -17.09 8.37
CA PRO A 165 22.51 -17.11 9.20
C PRO A 165 21.66 -15.84 9.07
N ARG A 166 22.30 -14.69 8.75
CA ARG A 166 21.65 -13.39 8.61
C ARG A 166 21.20 -13.08 7.18
N LEU A 167 21.06 -14.06 6.28
CA LEU A 167 20.37 -13.80 5.01
C LEU A 167 18.86 -13.66 5.23
N THR A 168 18.23 -12.71 4.54
CA THR A 168 16.77 -12.56 4.52
C THR A 168 16.10 -13.84 4.04
N LYS A 169 15.10 -14.30 4.79
CA LYS A 169 14.34 -15.52 4.51
C LYS A 169 12.97 -15.18 3.97
N ILE A 170 12.55 -15.84 2.90
CA ILE A 170 11.18 -15.82 2.43
C ILE A 170 10.40 -16.78 3.31
N VAL A 171 9.39 -16.29 4.02
CA VAL A 171 8.60 -17.11 4.96
C VAL A 171 7.27 -17.57 4.38
N GLY A 172 6.83 -16.94 3.30
CA GLY A 172 5.62 -17.33 2.59
C GLY A 172 5.43 -16.53 1.31
N THR A 173 4.76 -17.14 0.35
CA THR A 173 4.29 -16.47 -0.86
C THR A 173 2.80 -16.72 -1.01
N GLU A 174 2.05 -15.70 -1.43
CA GLU A 174 0.59 -15.80 -1.59
C GLU A 174 0.12 -15.05 -2.84
N ILE A 175 -0.88 -15.60 -3.51
CA ILE A 175 -1.61 -14.95 -4.60
C ILE A 175 -2.87 -14.31 -3.99
N LEU A 176 -2.94 -12.98 -3.98
CA LEU A 176 -4.04 -12.21 -3.37
C LEU A 176 -5.34 -12.19 -4.21
N GLU A 177 -5.35 -11.63 -5.43
CA GLU A 177 -6.54 -11.47 -6.30
C GLU A 177 -6.25 -11.27 -7.80
N GLU A 178 -6.77 -12.15 -8.67
CA GLU A 178 -6.65 -11.99 -10.14
C GLU A 178 -7.68 -10.97 -10.64
N VAL A 179 -7.26 -9.72 -10.81
CA VAL A 179 -8.11 -8.67 -11.39
C VAL A 179 -8.10 -8.79 -12.92
N GLU A 180 -9.24 -9.14 -13.52
CA GLU A 180 -9.46 -8.97 -14.96
C GLU A 180 -9.83 -7.51 -15.25
N ASP A 181 -9.02 -6.81 -16.04
CA ASP A 181 -9.27 -5.41 -16.37
C ASP A 181 -10.54 -5.23 -17.24
N GLU A 182 -11.67 -4.90 -16.58
CA GLU A 182 -12.99 -4.66 -17.20
C GLU A 182 -12.97 -3.58 -18.30
N LYS A 183 -11.96 -2.70 -18.32
CA LYS A 183 -11.85 -1.62 -19.31
C LYS A 183 -11.73 -2.15 -20.74
N VAL A 184 -11.17 -3.35 -20.94
CA VAL A 184 -11.03 -3.97 -22.26
C VAL A 184 -12.34 -4.62 -22.74
N THR A 185 -13.17 -5.12 -21.81
CA THR A 185 -14.46 -5.75 -22.10
C THR A 185 -15.49 -4.73 -22.61
N ARG A 186 -15.49 -3.50 -22.09
CA ARG A 186 -16.35 -2.41 -22.61
C ARG A 186 -16.03 -2.03 -24.05
N TYR A 187 -14.75 -1.97 -24.44
CA TYR A 187 -14.33 -1.61 -25.80
C TYR A 187 -14.67 -2.69 -26.85
N LEU A 188 -14.58 -3.96 -26.47
CA LEU A 188 -14.94 -5.09 -27.34
C LEU A 188 -16.46 -5.25 -27.48
N CYS A 189 -17.23 -5.01 -26.42
CA CYS A 189 -18.69 -5.08 -26.48
C CYS A 189 -19.27 -3.96 -27.36
N ILE A 190 -18.71 -2.75 -27.29
CA ILE A 190 -19.12 -1.61 -28.13
C ILE A 190 -18.80 -1.85 -29.61
N THR A 191 -17.63 -2.40 -29.93
CA THR A 191 -17.27 -2.68 -31.34
C THR A 191 -18.08 -3.83 -31.95
N ALA A 192 -18.40 -4.86 -31.16
CA ALA A 192 -19.33 -5.92 -31.58
C ALA A 192 -20.77 -5.43 -31.77
N LEU A 193 -21.25 -4.53 -30.90
CA LEU A 193 -22.57 -3.87 -31.05
C LEU A 193 -22.62 -2.98 -32.30
N LEU A 194 -21.56 -2.22 -32.59
CA LEU A 194 -21.48 -1.37 -33.78
C LEU A 194 -21.40 -2.18 -35.08
N GLN A 195 -20.72 -3.33 -35.08
CA GLN A 195 -20.69 -4.24 -36.23
C GLN A 195 -22.03 -4.96 -36.44
N SER A 196 -22.77 -5.25 -35.37
CA SER A 196 -24.14 -5.79 -35.41
C SER A 196 -25.15 -4.76 -35.93
N LEU A 197 -25.03 -3.49 -35.51
CA LEU A 197 -25.90 -2.39 -35.94
C LEU A 197 -25.67 -1.97 -37.40
N ALA A 198 -24.46 -2.16 -37.94
CA ALA A 198 -24.19 -1.92 -39.36
C ALA A 198 -24.84 -2.93 -40.31
N ALA A 199 -25.34 -4.07 -39.79
CA ALA A 199 -25.91 -5.15 -40.60
C ALA A 199 -27.44 -5.07 -40.79
N THR A 200 -28.13 -4.14 -40.14
CA THR A 200 -29.60 -4.01 -40.22
C THR A 200 -30.02 -2.69 -40.86
N ARG A 201 -30.63 -2.77 -42.05
CA ARG A 201 -31.24 -1.63 -42.75
C ARG A 201 -32.50 -1.18 -41.99
N ILE A 202 -32.36 -0.26 -41.04
CA ILE A 202 -33.47 0.39 -40.33
C ILE A 202 -33.25 1.91 -40.34
N ASP A 203 -34.33 2.66 -40.53
CA ASP A 203 -34.39 4.10 -40.77
C ASP A 203 -33.66 4.94 -39.70
N PHE A 204 -32.64 5.69 -40.14
CA PHE A 204 -31.56 6.23 -39.30
C PHE A 204 -31.90 7.49 -38.50
N SER A 205 -33.03 8.17 -38.77
CA SER A 205 -33.28 9.52 -38.24
C SER A 205 -33.87 9.56 -36.82
N ALA A 206 -34.73 8.60 -36.46
CA ALA A 206 -35.39 8.56 -35.15
C ALA A 206 -34.52 7.90 -34.05
N TRP A 207 -33.65 6.97 -34.45
CA TRP A 207 -32.77 6.24 -33.53
C TRP A 207 -31.59 7.09 -33.07
N PHE A 208 -31.01 7.92 -33.94
CA PHE A 208 -29.92 8.82 -33.54
C PHE A 208 -30.36 9.84 -32.50
N THR A 209 -31.57 10.41 -32.61
CA THR A 209 -32.10 11.33 -31.61
C THR A 209 -32.40 10.64 -30.29
N ALA A 210 -32.97 9.43 -30.31
CA ALA A 210 -33.25 8.67 -29.09
C ALA A 210 -31.96 8.18 -28.42
N ALA A 211 -31.00 7.67 -29.20
CA ALA A 211 -29.70 7.23 -28.70
C ALA A 211 -28.85 8.40 -28.20
N PHE A 212 -28.90 9.56 -28.87
CA PHE A 212 -28.22 10.78 -28.41
C PHE A 212 -28.86 11.35 -27.14
N LEU A 213 -30.20 11.31 -27.01
CA LEU A 213 -30.89 11.69 -25.78
C LEU A 213 -30.63 10.70 -24.65
N LEU A 214 -30.58 9.40 -24.91
CA LEU A 214 -30.21 8.39 -23.93
C LEU A 214 -28.73 8.48 -23.54
N TRP A 215 -27.84 8.81 -24.49
CA TRP A 215 -26.42 9.08 -24.23
C TRP A 215 -26.21 10.38 -23.45
N CYS A 216 -26.97 11.44 -23.75
CA CYS A 216 -26.98 12.68 -22.99
C CYS A 216 -27.58 12.48 -21.59
N CYS A 217 -28.66 11.70 -21.45
CA CYS A 217 -29.21 11.31 -20.16
C CYS A 217 -28.22 10.44 -19.38
N TRP A 218 -27.48 9.55 -20.04
CA TRP A 218 -26.44 8.73 -19.40
C TRP A 218 -25.23 9.58 -18.99
N LEU A 219 -24.81 10.56 -19.79
CA LEU A 219 -23.79 11.56 -19.43
C LEU A 219 -24.26 12.47 -18.29
N ALA A 220 -25.52 12.88 -18.27
CA ALA A 220 -26.10 13.66 -17.18
C ALA A 220 -26.28 12.83 -15.89
N VAL A 221 -26.53 11.52 -16.01
CA VAL A 221 -26.58 10.56 -14.88
C VAL A 221 -25.18 10.17 -14.40
N SER A 222 -24.14 10.28 -15.23
CA SER A 222 -22.73 10.11 -14.80
C SER A 222 -22.07 11.39 -14.30
N ALA A 223 -22.73 12.55 -14.48
CA ALA A 223 -22.48 13.78 -13.72
C ALA A 223 -23.28 13.79 -12.41
N GLN A 224 -23.39 12.65 -11.73
CA GLN A 224 -23.93 12.60 -10.37
C GLN A 224 -22.97 13.34 -9.44
N ASN A 225 -23.50 14.31 -8.69
CA ASN A 225 -22.81 14.98 -7.58
C ASN A 225 -22.18 13.93 -6.68
N THR A 226 -20.86 13.76 -6.79
CA THR A 226 -20.08 12.92 -5.90
C THR A 226 -19.79 13.73 -4.64
N ARG A 227 -20.03 13.11 -3.48
CA ARG A 227 -19.89 13.77 -2.19
C ARG A 227 -18.48 13.61 -1.63
N ARG A 228 -18.05 14.65 -0.93
CA ARG A 228 -16.81 14.68 -0.14
C ARG A 228 -17.16 14.81 1.33
N LEU A 229 -16.59 13.96 2.15
CA LEU A 229 -16.66 14.04 3.61
C LEU A 229 -15.36 14.62 4.12
N GLN A 230 -15.43 15.74 4.84
CA GLN A 230 -14.28 16.31 5.51
C GLN A 230 -14.32 15.99 7.00
N ALA A 231 -13.23 15.47 7.53
CA ALA A 231 -13.07 15.18 8.95
C ALA A 231 -11.70 15.66 9.44
N ARG A 232 -11.70 16.37 10.56
CA ARG A 232 -10.48 16.84 11.23
C ARG A 232 -10.13 15.92 12.38
N PHE A 233 -8.90 15.43 12.37
CA PHE A 233 -8.34 14.58 13.40
C PHE A 233 -7.40 15.41 14.26
N TYR A 234 -7.64 15.44 15.56
CA TYR A 234 -6.75 16.07 16.52
C TYR A 234 -5.83 15.00 17.11
N LEU A 235 -4.53 15.18 16.95
CA LEU A 235 -3.52 14.19 17.32
C LEU A 235 -2.72 14.68 18.54
N ALA A 236 -2.41 13.76 19.45
CA ALA A 236 -1.47 13.97 20.54
C ALA A 236 -0.23 13.08 20.37
N HIS A 237 0.94 13.71 20.32
CA HIS A 237 2.25 13.07 20.26
C HIS A 237 2.75 12.79 21.68
N GLU A 238 2.33 11.68 22.26
CA GLU A 238 2.68 11.26 23.63
C GLU A 238 4.20 11.08 23.85
N ALA A 239 5.00 11.08 22.77
CA ALA A 239 6.44 11.00 22.85
C ALA A 239 7.10 12.32 23.27
N ASP A 240 6.59 13.46 22.82
CA ASP A 240 7.20 14.79 23.00
C ASP A 240 6.21 15.85 23.51
N GLY A 241 4.95 15.47 23.75
CA GLY A 241 3.89 16.35 24.23
C GLY A 241 3.28 17.23 23.14
N GLY A 242 3.67 17.06 21.88
CA GLY A 242 3.13 17.84 20.76
C GLY A 242 1.66 17.54 20.49
N GLN A 243 0.95 18.50 19.91
CA GLN A 243 -0.38 18.31 19.34
C GLN A 243 -0.42 18.88 17.93
N ASP A 244 -1.04 18.13 17.02
CA ASP A 244 -1.19 18.50 15.62
C ASP A 244 -2.60 18.19 15.14
N GLU A 245 -3.00 18.83 14.04
CA GLU A 245 -4.28 18.56 13.37
C GLU A 245 -4.06 18.06 11.95
N VAL A 246 -4.89 17.08 11.56
CA VAL A 246 -4.88 16.50 10.21
C VAL A 246 -6.28 16.59 9.63
N LEU A 247 -6.39 17.19 8.45
CA LEU A 247 -7.63 17.19 7.68
C LEU A 247 -7.63 15.97 6.74
N ILE A 248 -8.69 15.17 6.83
CA ILE A 248 -8.94 14.03 5.95
C ILE A 248 -10.14 14.34 5.08
N GLU A 249 -10.00 14.09 3.79
CA GLU A 249 -11.06 14.18 2.80
C GLU A 249 -11.33 12.79 2.24
N ALA A 250 -12.56 12.30 2.41
CA ALA A 250 -13.00 11.04 1.81
C ALA A 250 -13.91 11.34 0.61
N TYR A 251 -13.69 10.61 -0.47
CA TYR A 251 -14.35 10.80 -1.76
C TYR A 251 -15.29 9.63 -2.02
N GLU A 252 -16.59 9.88 -2.08
CA GLU A 252 -17.59 8.83 -2.37
C GLU A 252 -17.34 8.19 -3.75
N SER A 253 -16.83 8.97 -4.71
CA SER A 253 -16.49 8.51 -6.05
C SER A 253 -15.34 7.49 -6.10
N TRP A 254 -14.47 7.46 -5.08
CA TRP A 254 -13.33 6.56 -5.04
C TRP A 254 -13.67 5.20 -4.44
N ALA A 255 -14.51 5.20 -3.41
CA ALA A 255 -14.91 4.00 -2.68
C ALA A 255 -16.28 4.21 -2.01
N PRO A 256 -17.42 3.98 -2.72
CA PRO A 256 -18.74 4.26 -2.17
C PRO A 256 -19.07 3.52 -0.86
N LYS A 257 -18.73 2.23 -0.75
CA LYS A 257 -18.99 1.44 0.46
C LYS A 257 -18.04 1.86 1.59
N GLY A 258 -16.78 2.08 1.29
CA GLY A 258 -15.76 2.58 2.20
C GLY A 258 -16.10 3.97 2.72
N TYR A 259 -16.58 4.86 1.87
CA TYR A 259 -17.06 6.19 2.23
C TYR A 259 -18.21 6.11 3.23
N ALA A 260 -19.25 5.34 2.92
CA ALA A 260 -20.39 5.14 3.81
C ALA A 260 -19.95 4.56 5.16
N ARG A 261 -19.06 3.56 5.14
CA ARG A 261 -18.52 2.96 6.36
C ARG A 261 -17.68 3.94 7.18
N LEU A 262 -16.79 4.68 6.55
CA LEU A 262 -15.95 5.66 7.23
C LEU A 262 -16.85 6.69 7.91
N LYS A 263 -17.88 7.19 7.21
CA LYS A 263 -18.85 8.12 7.78
C LYS A 263 -19.51 7.56 9.05
N GLU A 264 -20.02 6.33 9.01
CA GLU A 264 -20.63 5.68 10.18
C GLU A 264 -19.66 5.57 11.36
N ILE A 265 -18.40 5.19 11.11
CA ILE A 265 -17.35 5.05 12.11
C ILE A 265 -17.02 6.41 12.75
N LEU A 266 -16.97 7.47 11.94
CA LEU A 266 -16.70 8.84 12.40
C LEU A 266 -17.85 9.41 13.22
N GLU A 267 -19.09 9.25 12.77
CA GLU A 267 -20.29 9.69 13.50
C GLU A 267 -20.43 8.97 14.85
N ASP A 268 -19.92 7.75 14.95
CA ASP A 268 -19.90 6.98 16.19
C ASP A 268 -18.81 7.42 17.18
N GLY A 269 -17.84 8.25 16.78
CA GLY A 269 -16.66 8.56 17.60
C GLY A 269 -15.84 7.30 17.91
N TYR A 270 -15.74 6.38 16.95
CA TYR A 270 -15.05 5.10 17.14
C TYR A 270 -13.53 5.24 17.27
N PHE A 271 -12.96 6.25 16.62
CA PHE A 271 -11.53 6.55 16.64
C PHE A 271 -11.11 7.47 17.79
N ASP A 272 -12.03 7.94 18.62
CA ASP A 272 -11.69 8.78 19.77
C ASP A 272 -10.79 7.98 20.73
N GLU A 273 -9.69 8.61 21.14
CA GLU A 273 -8.61 8.03 21.94
C GLU A 273 -7.88 6.83 21.31
N ALA A 274 -8.12 6.52 20.03
CA ALA A 274 -7.46 5.41 19.33
C ALA A 274 -5.99 5.73 19.00
N ARG A 275 -5.12 4.70 19.02
CA ARG A 275 -3.69 4.85 18.73
C ARG A 275 -3.29 4.36 17.34
N PHE A 276 -2.26 5.00 16.80
CA PHE A 276 -1.50 4.45 15.69
C PHE A 276 -0.60 3.33 16.20
N PHE A 277 -0.79 2.12 15.72
CA PHE A 277 -0.10 0.93 16.24
C PHE A 277 0.94 0.35 15.28
N ARG A 278 0.94 0.77 14.02
CA ARG A 278 1.97 0.42 13.04
C ARG A 278 2.32 1.66 12.24
N VAL A 279 3.46 2.26 12.54
CA VAL A 279 3.98 3.44 11.84
C VAL A 279 5.36 3.11 11.30
N LEU A 280 5.43 2.89 9.99
CA LEU A 280 6.65 2.58 9.25
C LEU A 280 7.02 3.80 8.41
N LYS A 281 8.18 4.40 8.72
CA LYS A 281 8.64 5.62 8.07
C LYS A 281 8.80 5.38 6.56
N GLY A 282 8.07 6.16 5.76
CA GLY A 282 8.12 6.09 4.30
C GLY A 282 7.15 5.09 3.67
N PHE A 283 6.39 4.34 4.47
CA PHE A 283 5.44 3.35 3.98
C PHE A 283 4.02 3.62 4.48
N VAL A 284 3.71 3.31 5.76
CA VAL A 284 2.34 3.33 6.26
C VAL A 284 2.24 3.81 7.71
N ALA A 285 1.18 4.53 8.02
CA ALA A 285 0.71 4.77 9.38
C ALA A 285 -0.67 4.15 9.52
N GLN A 286 -0.80 3.13 10.36
CA GLN A 286 -2.02 2.33 10.52
C GLN A 286 -2.64 2.56 11.90
N TRP A 287 -3.96 2.75 11.90
CA TRP A 287 -4.83 2.85 13.08
C TRP A 287 -6.14 2.10 12.79
N GLY A 288 -7.05 2.10 13.78
CA GLY A 288 -8.40 1.55 13.59
C GLY A 288 -8.88 0.58 14.67
N LEU A 289 -8.06 0.35 15.70
CA LEU A 289 -8.52 -0.32 16.92
C LEU A 289 -9.17 0.74 17.84
N PRO A 290 -10.38 0.48 18.37
CA PRO A 290 -11.05 1.44 19.23
C PRO A 290 -10.39 1.49 20.60
N ALA A 291 -10.48 2.64 21.27
CA ALA A 291 -9.93 2.81 22.61
C ALA A 291 -10.55 1.85 23.63
N ASP A 292 -11.87 1.63 23.51
CA ASP A 292 -12.61 0.61 24.24
C ASP A 292 -12.68 -0.69 23.43
N PRO A 293 -11.99 -1.77 23.85
CA PRO A 293 -12.03 -3.06 23.17
C PRO A 293 -13.43 -3.67 23.01
N SER A 294 -14.39 -3.29 23.87
CA SER A 294 -15.77 -3.80 23.78
C SER A 294 -16.48 -3.38 22.48
N ARG A 295 -16.03 -2.26 21.89
CA ARG A 295 -16.60 -1.71 20.65
C ARG A 295 -16.08 -2.40 19.39
N ARG A 296 -15.07 -3.27 19.50
CA ARG A 296 -14.33 -3.84 18.35
C ARG A 296 -15.23 -4.55 17.34
N GLU A 297 -16.25 -5.26 17.80
CA GLU A 297 -17.14 -6.04 16.93
C GLU A 297 -18.29 -5.21 16.33
N LYS A 298 -18.36 -3.91 16.65
CA LYS A 298 -19.47 -3.04 16.24
C LYS A 298 -19.58 -2.89 14.72
N PHE A 299 -18.44 -2.83 14.04
CA PHE A 299 -18.38 -2.63 12.59
C PHE A 299 -17.88 -3.90 11.90
N PRO A 300 -18.77 -4.77 11.40
CA PRO A 300 -18.37 -6.00 10.71
C PRO A 300 -17.70 -5.68 9.36
N PRO A 301 -16.92 -6.62 8.78
CA PRO A 301 -16.34 -6.44 7.44
C PRO A 301 -17.38 -6.07 6.38
N ILE A 302 -16.97 -5.29 5.38
CA ILE A 302 -17.76 -4.95 4.19
C ILE A 302 -17.12 -5.58 2.96
N ASP A 303 -17.91 -5.74 1.91
CA ASP A 303 -17.39 -6.06 0.59
C ASP A 303 -16.52 -4.92 0.07
N ASP A 304 -15.45 -5.26 -0.64
CA ASP A 304 -14.53 -4.27 -1.19
C ASP A 304 -15.18 -3.41 -2.30
N ASP A 305 -14.72 -2.16 -2.39
CA ASP A 305 -15.00 -1.27 -3.52
C ASP A 305 -13.99 -1.53 -4.66
N PRO A 306 -14.37 -1.30 -5.92
CA PRO A 306 -13.41 -1.36 -7.02
C PRO A 306 -12.31 -0.30 -6.84
N VAL A 307 -11.08 -0.64 -7.23
CA VAL A 307 -9.96 0.32 -7.18
C VAL A 307 -10.13 1.38 -8.25
N VAL A 308 -10.52 2.59 -7.84
CA VAL A 308 -10.66 3.76 -8.73
C VAL A 308 -9.40 4.64 -8.72
N GLU A 309 -8.72 4.75 -7.58
CA GLU A 309 -7.52 5.57 -7.38
C GLU A 309 -6.38 4.77 -6.75
N SER A 310 -5.14 5.14 -7.08
CA SER A 310 -3.94 4.49 -6.54
C SER A 310 -3.54 5.06 -5.19
N ASN A 311 -3.05 4.20 -4.29
CA ASN A 311 -2.45 4.60 -3.03
C ASN A 311 -1.19 5.44 -3.26
N LYS A 312 -1.25 6.74 -2.97
CA LYS A 312 -0.15 7.70 -3.08
C LYS A 312 0.14 8.25 -1.69
N LYS A 313 1.32 8.85 -1.48
CA LYS A 313 1.63 9.50 -0.21
C LYS A 313 0.52 10.50 0.16
N GLY A 314 -0.13 10.28 1.31
CA GLY A 314 -1.24 11.10 1.79
C GLY A 314 -2.64 10.53 1.53
N THR A 315 -2.78 9.39 0.83
CA THR A 315 -4.05 8.67 0.71
C THR A 315 -4.31 7.79 1.93
N ILE A 316 -5.58 7.48 2.18
CA ILE A 316 -6.03 6.58 3.25
C ILE A 316 -6.92 5.52 2.61
N SER A 317 -6.73 4.27 3.02
CA SER A 317 -7.56 3.13 2.61
C SER A 317 -7.91 2.28 3.82
N PHE A 318 -8.99 1.50 3.73
CA PHE A 318 -9.21 0.42 4.69
C PHE A 318 -8.13 -0.64 4.51
N ALA A 319 -7.61 -1.16 5.62
CA ALA A 319 -6.62 -2.22 5.62
C ALA A 319 -7.28 -3.59 5.83
N SER A 320 -6.74 -4.62 5.20
CA SER A 320 -7.20 -6.00 5.38
C SER A 320 -7.04 -6.44 6.83
N ALA A 321 -8.01 -7.20 7.34
CA ALA A 321 -8.03 -7.64 8.73
C ALA A 321 -6.91 -8.68 9.01
N GLY A 322 -5.86 -8.27 9.73
CA GLY A 322 -4.83 -9.18 10.25
C GLY A 322 -5.34 -10.02 11.44
N LYS A 323 -4.56 -11.05 11.85
CA LYS A 323 -4.91 -11.91 13.00
C LYS A 323 -5.16 -11.08 14.27
N ILE A 324 -6.35 -11.27 14.85
CA ILE A 324 -6.88 -10.49 15.97
C ILE A 324 -6.10 -10.80 17.26
N GLN A 325 -5.40 -9.81 17.82
CA GLN A 325 -4.87 -9.89 19.19
C GLN A 325 -5.95 -9.45 20.20
N SER A 326 -6.23 -10.29 21.20
CA SER A 326 -7.34 -10.11 22.15
C SER A 326 -7.23 -8.87 23.04
N GLU A 327 -6.04 -8.29 23.23
CA GLU A 327 -5.83 -7.15 24.14
C GLU A 327 -5.62 -5.77 23.48
N GLY A 328 -5.42 -5.71 22.14
CA GLY A 328 -5.32 -4.50 21.30
C GLY A 328 -4.89 -3.20 22.00
N GLU A 329 -5.83 -2.28 22.27
CA GLU A 329 -5.51 -0.97 22.85
C GLU A 329 -4.94 -1.04 24.27
N LYS A 330 -5.48 -1.87 25.16
CA LYS A 330 -4.95 -2.01 26.53
C LYS A 330 -3.52 -2.54 26.52
N TYR A 331 -3.17 -3.33 25.50
CA TYR A 331 -1.79 -3.74 25.25
C TYR A 331 -0.94 -2.56 24.75
N LEU A 332 -1.42 -1.82 23.74
CA LEU A 332 -0.71 -0.65 23.18
C LEU A 332 -0.42 0.41 24.25
N GLN A 333 -1.40 0.76 25.08
CA GLN A 333 -1.23 1.74 26.14
C GLN A 333 -0.20 1.29 27.20
N ARG A 334 -0.20 0.00 27.57
CA ARG A 334 0.73 -0.53 28.58
C ARG A 334 2.16 -0.67 28.06
N GLN A 335 2.31 -1.17 26.84
CA GLN A 335 3.63 -1.48 26.27
C GLN A 335 4.25 -0.28 25.54
N PHE A 336 3.41 0.59 24.97
CA PHE A 336 3.82 1.70 24.13
C PHE A 336 3.06 2.99 24.49
N PRO A 337 3.18 3.49 25.74
CA PRO A 337 2.45 4.68 26.19
C PRO A 337 2.76 5.95 25.40
N ARG A 338 3.90 5.97 24.68
CA ARG A 338 4.39 7.12 23.89
C ARG A 338 3.89 7.14 22.44
N LEU A 339 2.98 6.26 22.04
CA LEU A 339 2.40 6.28 20.68
C LEU A 339 1.53 7.52 20.47
N THR A 340 1.53 8.03 19.24
CA THR A 340 0.59 9.08 18.85
C THR A 340 -0.84 8.56 18.93
N LYS A 341 -1.73 9.32 19.55
CA LYS A 341 -3.16 9.00 19.67
C LYS A 341 -4.02 10.04 18.97
N ILE A 342 -5.19 9.62 18.52
CA ILE A 342 -6.27 10.47 18.06
C ILE A 342 -7.00 10.92 19.31
N LEU A 343 -6.99 12.22 19.64
CA LEU A 343 -7.75 12.77 20.77
C LEU A 343 -9.25 12.71 20.48
N ARG A 344 -9.63 13.21 19.31
CA ARG A 344 -11.01 13.21 18.81
C ARG A 344 -11.03 13.43 17.31
N VAL A 345 -12.15 13.06 16.69
CA VAL A 345 -12.45 13.43 15.30
C VAL A 345 -13.63 14.39 15.24
N GLU A 346 -13.52 15.43 14.41
CA GLU A 346 -14.57 16.41 14.16
C GLU A 346 -14.99 16.37 12.70
N ILE A 347 -16.26 16.02 12.45
CA ILE A 347 -16.82 16.03 11.09
C ILE A 347 -17.12 17.48 10.70
N MET A 348 -16.46 17.95 9.65
CA MET A 348 -16.58 19.32 9.15
C MET A 348 -17.77 19.50 8.20
N GLY A 349 -18.34 18.40 7.70
CA GLY A 349 -19.51 18.38 6.83
C GLY A 349 -19.32 17.50 5.58
N GLU A 350 -20.41 17.37 4.82
CA GLU A 350 -20.42 16.81 3.48
C GLU A 350 -20.57 17.92 2.45
N TYR A 351 -19.81 17.85 1.37
CA TYR A 351 -19.74 18.86 0.33
C TYR A 351 -19.87 18.22 -1.04
N ASP A 352 -20.59 18.87 -1.95
CA ASP A 352 -20.63 18.43 -3.34
C ASP A 352 -19.34 18.88 -4.07
N ASP A 353 -18.89 18.11 -5.06
CA ASP A 353 -17.68 18.42 -5.86
C ASP A 353 -17.71 19.78 -6.57
N SER A 354 -18.90 20.39 -6.72
CA SER A 354 -19.07 21.71 -7.31
C SER A 354 -18.83 22.89 -6.36
N GLU A 355 -18.69 22.65 -5.04
CA GLU A 355 -18.41 23.70 -4.06
C GLU A 355 -16.90 23.82 -3.82
N GLU A 356 -16.37 25.02 -4.09
CA GLU A 356 -14.98 25.38 -3.79
C GLU A 356 -14.85 25.65 -2.29
N LEU A 357 -14.34 24.66 -1.57
CA LEU A 357 -14.02 24.78 -0.15
C LEU A 357 -12.76 25.61 0.02
N VAL A 358 -12.86 26.70 0.79
CA VAL A 358 -11.70 27.52 1.18
C VAL A 358 -10.93 26.76 2.27
N PRO A 359 -9.73 26.22 2.00
CA PRO A 359 -8.93 25.59 3.05
C PRO A 359 -8.52 26.69 4.04
N ARG A 360 -8.96 26.58 5.30
CA ARG A 360 -8.35 27.34 6.39
C ARG A 360 -7.03 26.65 6.76
N PRO A 361 -5.92 27.40 6.91
CA PRO A 361 -4.63 26.83 7.21
C PRO A 361 -4.67 26.06 8.54
N PRO A 362 -3.87 24.99 8.69
CA PRO A 362 -3.82 24.25 9.93
C PRO A 362 -3.39 25.18 11.06
N THR A 363 -4.23 25.27 12.09
CA THR A 363 -3.96 26.08 13.27
C THR A 363 -3.23 25.17 14.26
N LYS A 364 -1.96 25.47 14.57
CA LYS A 364 -1.32 24.83 15.72
C LYS A 364 -2.18 25.09 16.94
N LEU A 365 -2.58 24.03 17.64
CA LEU A 365 -3.11 24.15 19.00
C LEU A 365 -2.00 24.74 19.85
N ILE A 366 -2.08 26.04 20.09
CA ILE A 366 -1.24 26.73 21.05
C ILE A 366 -1.77 26.30 22.41
N ASP A 367 -0.85 25.89 23.29
CA ASP A 367 -1.07 25.49 24.67
C ASP A 367 -2.03 26.49 25.37
N GLU A 368 -3.32 26.16 25.50
CA GLU A 368 -4.24 26.92 26.34
C GLU A 368 -3.94 26.57 27.80
N GLY A 369 -2.82 27.09 28.28
CA GLY A 369 -2.29 26.93 29.62
C GLY A 369 -1.85 28.27 30.19
N SER A 370 -2.77 29.22 30.35
CA SER A 370 -2.80 30.21 31.46
C SER A 370 -3.94 31.20 31.23
N PHE A 371 -5.09 30.89 31.81
CA PHE A 371 -6.14 31.89 32.03
C PHE A 371 -5.72 32.75 33.23
N ASP A 372 -4.68 33.57 33.05
CA ASP A 372 -4.49 34.75 33.90
C ASP A 372 -5.44 35.81 33.37
N GLY A 373 -6.56 35.97 34.08
CA GLY A 373 -7.46 37.08 33.86
C GLY A 373 -6.72 38.38 34.14
N ASP A 374 -6.45 39.18 33.11
CA ASP A 374 -6.43 40.61 33.30
C ASP A 374 -7.00 41.34 32.08
N SER A 375 -8.20 41.86 32.30
CA SER A 375 -8.87 42.84 31.47
C SER A 375 -8.09 44.15 31.52
N GLY A 376 -7.19 44.36 30.56
CA GLY A 376 -6.54 45.65 30.28
C GLY A 376 -7.49 46.67 29.65
N GLY A 377 -8.59 46.98 30.33
CA GLY A 377 -9.39 48.18 30.11
C GLY A 377 -8.80 49.33 30.91
N THR A 378 -8.47 50.42 30.20
CA THR A 378 -7.96 51.70 30.68
C THR A 378 -8.38 52.12 32.10
N CYS A 379 -7.41 52.44 32.98
CA CYS A 379 -7.65 53.40 34.06
C CYS A 379 -6.35 54.06 34.58
N ARG A 380 -6.51 55.34 34.96
CA ARG A 380 -5.47 56.34 35.25
C ARG A 380 -4.67 56.04 36.52
N ILE A 381 -3.40 56.44 36.51
CA ILE A 381 -2.54 56.58 37.70
C ILE A 381 -3.05 57.73 38.58
N PRO A 382 -3.06 57.56 39.91
CA PRO A 382 -2.52 58.60 40.78
C PRO A 382 -1.38 58.07 41.65
N SER A 383 -0.39 58.94 41.78
CA SER A 383 0.82 58.85 42.57
C SER A 383 0.57 58.67 44.07
N GLY A 384 1.39 57.83 44.71
CA GLY A 384 1.82 58.06 46.08
C GLY A 384 1.83 56.84 47.01
N ILE A 385 2.97 56.72 47.72
CA ILE A 385 3.16 56.08 49.03
C ILE A 385 3.77 54.66 49.02
N GLU A 386 5.08 54.66 49.31
CA GLU A 386 5.88 53.81 50.22
C GLU A 386 5.74 52.27 50.22
N GLY A 387 6.91 51.59 50.19
CA GLY A 387 7.09 50.12 50.21
C GLY A 387 6.70 49.42 51.54
N PRO A 388 7.17 48.18 51.89
CA PRO A 388 8.46 47.57 51.51
C PRO A 388 8.47 46.05 51.18
N LYS A 389 9.61 45.62 50.61
CA LYS A 389 10.38 44.38 50.88
C LYS A 389 9.77 42.96 50.71
N CYS A 390 10.38 42.27 49.74
CA CYS A 390 11.16 41.03 49.87
C CYS A 390 10.50 39.62 49.86
N ALA A 391 11.31 38.73 49.26
CA ALA A 391 11.33 37.26 49.24
C ALA A 391 10.29 36.60 48.33
N GLY A 392 10.63 35.78 47.33
CA GLY A 392 11.82 34.95 47.13
C GLY A 392 11.37 33.49 47.10
N HIS A 393 11.23 32.91 45.91
CA HIS A 393 11.82 31.62 45.51
C HIS A 393 11.59 31.36 44.02
#